data_AF-A0A9D3W9B8-F1
#
_entry.id   AF-A0A9D3W9B8-F1
#
_cell.length_a   1.000
_cell.length_b   1.000
_cell.length_c   1.000
_cell.angle_alpha   90.00
_cell.angle_beta   90.00
_cell.angle_gamma   90.00
#
_symmetry.space_group_name_H-M   'P 1'
#
loop_
_entity.id
_entity.type
_entity.pdbx_description
1 polymer ?
#
loop_
_entity_poly.entity_id
_entity_poly.type
_entity_poly.pdbx_seq_one_letter_code
_entity_poly.pdbx_strand_id
1 'polypeptide(L)'
;MVTHLSRLKSDHRPLKLSLLSEFIDLVKIWNKEVYGHIFTRKQLLTRKLEHIEFERDRTNSEFLKQIEMDMREELENVLHHKEILWRQKTRCDWRDFPSIAFPCLKDEDLNFLNRPVSNEEIKVVLFYMAPLKALGSDGFHALFYQSQWDHVGTSVCTWVKEVFKGKNIDSDLNNSLIVLIPQTQSPMQFSQFWPTSLCSVIYKLVMKIIANRVKVVFPRILAPDQVGFVVGRNIIDNIIIA
;
A
#
# COMPACT_ATOMS: atom_id res chain seq x y z
N MET A 1 -11.12 32.51 -6.15
CA MET A 1 -11.82 31.23 -5.92
C MET A 1 -11.67 30.68 -4.51
N VAL A 2 -10.53 30.87 -3.83
CA VAL A 2 -10.32 30.43 -2.43
C VAL A 2 -11.10 31.28 -1.40
N THR A 3 -11.50 32.51 -1.76
CA THR A 3 -12.20 33.46 -0.88
C THR A 3 -13.70 33.19 -0.66
N HIS A 4 -14.32 32.30 -1.44
CA HIS A 4 -15.73 31.92 -1.24
C HIS A 4 -15.94 30.71 -0.31
N LEU A 5 -14.89 29.94 -0.02
CA LEU A 5 -14.99 28.72 0.80
C LEU A 5 -14.98 28.98 2.31
N SER A 6 -14.52 30.15 2.76
CA SER A 6 -14.49 30.51 4.19
C SER A 6 -15.85 30.94 4.75
N ARG A 7 -16.87 31.19 3.91
CA ARG A 7 -18.22 31.59 4.34
C ARG A 7 -19.24 30.45 4.49
N LEU A 8 -18.90 29.22 4.13
CA LEU A 8 -19.81 28.06 4.23
C LEU A 8 -19.68 27.26 5.55
N LYS A 9 -18.78 27.67 6.47
CA LYS A 9 -18.58 27.00 7.76
C LYS A 9 -19.66 27.27 8.81
N SER A 10 -20.65 28.13 8.55
CA SER A 10 -21.61 28.58 9.57
C SER A 10 -23.03 28.02 9.46
N ASP A 11 -23.39 27.30 8.39
CA ASP A 11 -24.76 26.81 8.19
C ASP A 11 -24.78 25.28 8.11
N HIS A 12 -25.31 24.62 9.14
CA HIS A 12 -25.55 23.17 9.20
C HIS A 12 -26.70 22.73 8.27
N ARG A 13 -26.65 23.08 6.99
CA ARG A 13 -27.52 22.50 5.97
C ARG A 13 -26.76 21.42 5.19
N PRO A 14 -27.32 20.20 5.04
CA PRO A 14 -26.70 19.18 4.21
C PRO A 14 -26.59 19.72 2.77
N LEU A 15 -25.36 19.75 2.25
CA LEU A 15 -25.11 20.06 0.84
C LEU A 15 -25.94 19.10 -0.01
N LYS A 16 -26.79 19.62 -0.89
CA LYS A 16 -27.58 18.80 -1.83
C LYS A 16 -26.62 17.98 -2.67
N LEU A 17 -26.85 16.66 -2.77
CA LEU A 17 -26.04 15.72 -3.55
C LEU A 17 -25.82 16.16 -5.01
N SER A 18 -26.81 16.86 -5.60
CA SER A 18 -26.70 17.43 -6.95
C SER A 18 -25.59 18.48 -7.05
N LEU A 19 -25.46 19.33 -6.03
CA LEU A 19 -24.45 20.40 -5.94
C LEU A 19 -23.05 19.82 -5.73
N LEU A 20 -22.95 18.67 -5.04
CA LEU A 20 -21.71 17.95 -4.87
C LEU A 20 -21.25 17.30 -6.19
N SER A 21 -22.16 16.74 -6.98
CA SER A 21 -21.80 16.15 -8.28
C SER A 21 -21.30 17.21 -9.27
N GLU A 22 -21.97 18.36 -9.33
CA GLU A 22 -21.59 19.48 -10.19
C GLU A 22 -20.24 20.07 -9.75
N PHE A 23 -20.01 20.19 -8.44
CA PHE A 23 -18.72 20.60 -7.90
C PHE A 23 -17.60 19.61 -8.22
N ILE A 24 -17.84 18.30 -8.10
CA ILE A 24 -16.85 17.26 -8.42
C ILE A 24 -16.48 17.34 -9.91
N ASP A 25 -17.44 17.53 -10.80
CA ASP A 25 -17.18 17.63 -12.22
C ASP A 25 -16.41 18.90 -12.59
N LEU A 26 -16.76 20.04 -11.98
CA LEU A 26 -15.99 21.29 -12.13
C LEU A 26 -14.55 21.16 -11.62
N VAL A 27 -14.33 20.48 -10.49
CA VAL A 27 -12.99 20.23 -9.95
C VAL A 27 -12.19 19.28 -10.84
N LYS A 28 -12.83 18.26 -11.43
CA LYS A 28 -12.16 17.36 -12.40
C LYS A 28 -11.70 18.11 -13.64
N ILE A 29 -12.55 18.97 -14.20
CA ILE A 29 -12.23 19.81 -15.37
C ILE A 29 -11.09 20.76 -15.01
N TRP A 30 -11.22 21.50 -13.91
CA TRP A 30 -10.20 22.44 -13.44
C TRP A 30 -8.86 21.75 -13.19
N ASN A 31 -8.86 20.58 -12.56
CA ASN A 31 -7.63 19.81 -12.31
C ASN A 31 -6.94 19.39 -13.63
N LYS A 32 -7.74 19.01 -14.64
CA LYS A 32 -7.23 18.67 -15.98
C LYS A 32 -6.65 19.89 -16.71
N GLU A 33 -7.30 21.04 -16.62
CA GLU A 33 -6.87 22.28 -17.28
C GLU A 33 -5.65 22.92 -16.61
N VAL A 34 -5.57 22.89 -15.27
CA VAL A 34 -4.52 23.59 -14.51
C VAL A 34 -3.28 22.72 -14.32
N TYR A 35 -3.42 21.45 -13.97
CA TYR A 35 -2.29 20.58 -13.66
C TYR A 35 -2.01 19.53 -14.75
N GLY A 36 -3.00 19.24 -15.61
CA GLY A 36 -2.93 18.11 -16.54
C GLY A 36 -2.80 16.76 -15.83
N HIS A 37 -2.56 15.69 -16.58
CA HIS A 37 -2.27 14.39 -15.99
C HIS A 37 -0.83 14.36 -15.47
N ILE A 38 -0.63 14.71 -14.20
CA ILE A 38 0.68 14.75 -13.51
C ILE A 38 1.50 13.47 -13.74
N PHE A 39 0.85 12.30 -13.74
CA PHE A 39 1.50 11.02 -14.01
C PHE A 39 2.01 10.89 -15.46
N THR A 40 1.19 11.28 -16.42
CA THR A 40 1.55 11.30 -17.85
C THR A 40 2.66 12.30 -18.12
N ARG A 41 2.59 13.50 -17.50
CA ARG A 41 3.62 14.54 -17.64
C ARG A 41 4.95 14.08 -17.05
N LYS A 42 4.95 13.47 -15.86
CA LYS A 42 6.14 12.83 -15.28
C LYS A 42 6.72 11.79 -16.23
N GLN A 43 5.91 10.86 -16.73
CA GLN A 43 6.38 9.77 -17.59
C GLN A 43 6.95 10.29 -18.92
N LEU A 44 6.31 11.32 -19.51
CA LEU A 44 6.80 11.99 -20.70
C LEU A 44 8.15 12.68 -20.45
N LEU A 45 8.28 13.41 -19.34
CA LEU A 45 9.51 14.11 -18.97
C LEU A 45 10.66 13.14 -18.70
N THR A 46 10.39 12.03 -17.99
CA THR A 46 11.41 10.99 -17.76
C THR A 46 11.89 10.38 -19.07
N ARG A 47 10.99 10.01 -19.99
CA ARG A 47 11.37 9.47 -21.31
C ARG A 47 12.15 10.47 -22.16
N LYS A 48 11.77 11.75 -22.12
CA LYS A 48 12.50 12.82 -22.83
C LYS A 48 13.90 13.03 -22.26
N LEU A 49 14.05 12.98 -20.93
CA LEU A 49 15.35 13.06 -20.26
C LEU A 49 16.24 11.86 -20.61
N GLU A 50 15.71 10.64 -20.59
CA GLU A 50 16.43 9.43 -21.00
C GLU A 50 16.93 9.54 -22.46
N HIS A 51 16.11 10.10 -23.36
CA HIS A 51 16.49 10.32 -24.75
C HIS A 51 17.57 11.42 -24.90
N ILE A 52 17.47 12.51 -24.14
CA ILE A 52 18.46 13.60 -24.18
C ILE A 52 19.79 13.14 -23.59
N GLU A 53 19.77 12.39 -22.49
CA GLU A 53 20.96 11.78 -21.90
C GLU A 53 21.66 10.84 -22.90
N PHE A 54 20.89 10.04 -23.66
CA PHE A 54 21.42 9.17 -24.72
C PHE A 54 22.04 9.93 -25.91
N GLU A 55 21.42 11.02 -26.36
CA GLU A 55 21.95 11.86 -27.47
C GLU A 55 23.20 12.67 -27.04
N ARG A 56 23.30 13.01 -25.75
CA ARG A 56 24.47 13.71 -25.17
C ARG A 56 25.73 12.85 -25.16
N ASP A 57 25.62 11.54 -24.98
CA ASP A 57 26.76 10.62 -25.07
C ASP A 57 27.40 10.61 -26.48
N ARG A 58 26.71 11.16 -27.49
CA ARG A 58 27.20 11.32 -28.87
C ARG A 58 27.62 12.73 -29.24
N THR A 59 27.23 13.77 -28.49
CA THR A 59 27.51 15.18 -28.82
C THR A 59 27.66 16.11 -27.62
N ASN A 60 28.71 16.93 -27.60
CA ASN A 60 29.01 17.89 -26.52
C ASN A 60 28.40 19.29 -26.77
N SER A 61 27.11 19.34 -27.11
CA SER A 61 26.40 20.59 -27.43
C SER A 61 25.89 21.30 -26.16
N GLU A 62 26.23 22.58 -25.98
CA GLU A 62 25.70 23.40 -24.87
C GLU A 62 24.18 23.60 -24.94
N PHE A 63 23.60 23.63 -26.14
CA PHE A 63 22.16 23.75 -26.34
C PHE A 63 21.39 22.55 -25.74
N LEU A 64 21.94 21.34 -25.88
CA LEU A 64 21.34 20.13 -25.30
C LEU A 64 21.41 20.14 -23.76
N LYS A 65 22.48 20.72 -23.18
CA LYS A 65 22.61 20.90 -21.73
C LYS A 65 21.56 21.86 -21.18
N GLN A 66 21.26 22.94 -21.90
CA GLN A 66 20.21 23.88 -21.50
C GLN A 66 18.82 23.22 -21.50
N ILE A 67 18.48 22.48 -22.56
CA ILE A 67 17.21 21.74 -22.62
C ILE A 67 17.11 20.69 -21.50
N GLU A 68 18.22 19.99 -21.21
CA GLU A 68 18.27 19.02 -20.11
C GLU A 68 17.98 19.70 -18.76
N MET A 69 18.60 20.85 -18.49
CA MET A 69 18.37 21.62 -17.26
C MET A 69 16.91 22.06 -17.14
N ASP A 70 16.34 22.63 -18.20
CA ASP A 70 14.95 23.10 -18.22
C ASP A 70 13.97 21.93 -17.97
N MET A 71 14.24 20.75 -18.55
CA MET A 71 13.42 19.55 -18.32
C MET A 71 13.57 18.96 -16.91
N ARG A 72 14.76 19.05 -16.29
CA ARG A 72 14.97 18.63 -14.90
C ARG A 72 14.23 19.54 -13.93
N GLU A 73 14.25 20.84 -14.16
CA GLU A 73 13.48 21.82 -13.37
C GLU A 73 11.98 21.56 -13.48
N GLU A 74 11.48 21.28 -14.69
CA GLU A 74 10.06 20.92 -14.89
C GLU A 74 9.70 19.62 -14.15
N LEU A 75 10.60 18.62 -14.15
CA LEU A 75 10.39 17.36 -13.44
C LEU A 75 10.37 17.56 -11.91
N GLU A 76 11.28 18.35 -11.36
CA GLU A 76 11.29 18.69 -9.92
C GLU A 76 10.01 19.38 -9.50
N ASN A 77 9.52 20.33 -10.31
CA ASN A 77 8.25 20.99 -10.07
C ASN A 77 7.08 19.99 -10.06
N VAL A 78 7.03 19.04 -11.00
CA VAL A 78 6.00 17.99 -11.04
C VAL A 78 6.09 17.06 -9.82
N LEU A 79 7.30 16.70 -9.38
CA LEU A 79 7.52 15.87 -8.19
C LEU A 79 7.09 16.61 -6.91
N HIS A 80 7.37 17.90 -6.80
CA HIS A 80 6.95 18.72 -5.68
C HIS A 80 5.42 18.82 -5.57
N HIS A 81 4.73 19.06 -6.69
CA HIS A 81 3.26 19.06 -6.73
C HIS A 81 2.68 17.71 -6.32
N LYS A 82 3.31 16.61 -6.76
CA LYS A 82 2.91 15.26 -6.35
C LYS A 82 3.07 15.07 -4.84
N GLU A 83 4.18 15.53 -4.26
CA GLU A 83 4.40 15.45 -2.81
C GLU A 83 3.33 16.23 -2.04
N ILE A 84 3.01 17.46 -2.45
CA ILE A 84 1.95 18.27 -1.83
C ILE A 84 0.60 17.54 -1.91
N LEU A 85 0.25 16.99 -3.07
CA LEU A 85 -0.98 16.25 -3.27
C LEU A 85 -1.07 15.03 -2.35
N TRP A 86 0.03 14.28 -2.21
CA TRP A 86 0.11 13.17 -1.27
C TRP A 86 0.01 13.62 0.18
N ARG A 87 0.72 14.68 0.58
CA ARG A 87 0.64 15.25 1.93
C ARG A 87 -0.79 15.67 2.28
N GLN A 88 -1.50 16.30 1.34
CA GLN A 88 -2.90 16.67 1.52
C GLN A 88 -3.80 15.43 1.64
N LYS A 89 -3.64 14.44 0.76
CA LYS A 89 -4.40 13.18 0.79
C LYS A 89 -4.19 12.40 2.09
N THR A 90 -2.98 12.40 2.63
CA THR A 90 -2.67 11.76 3.92
C THR A 90 -3.22 12.53 5.13
N ARG A 91 -3.55 13.81 4.98
CA ARG A 91 -4.09 14.68 6.03
C ARG A 91 -5.62 14.75 6.02
N CYS A 92 -6.28 14.19 5.01
CA CYS A 92 -7.72 13.96 5.09
C CYS A 92 -7.97 12.97 6.22
N ASP A 93 -8.69 13.40 7.27
CA ASP A 93 -9.19 12.45 8.25
C ASP A 93 -10.22 11.59 7.52
N TRP A 94 -9.92 10.31 7.39
CA TRP A 94 -10.81 9.35 6.75
C TRP A 94 -12.14 9.25 7.52
N ARG A 95 -12.19 9.75 8.76
CA ARG A 95 -13.41 9.89 9.57
C ARG A 95 -14.36 10.99 9.11
N ASP A 96 -13.89 11.95 8.32
CA ASP A 96 -14.71 13.04 7.76
C ASP A 96 -15.51 12.59 6.52
N PHE A 97 -15.25 11.39 6.01
CA PHE A 97 -16.07 10.82 4.95
C PHE A 97 -17.46 10.46 5.51
N PRO A 98 -18.55 10.78 4.79
CA PRO A 98 -19.88 10.36 5.22
C PRO A 98 -19.89 8.85 5.44
N SER A 99 -20.48 8.35 6.53
CA SER A 99 -20.56 6.91 6.84
C SER A 99 -21.21 6.07 5.73
N ILE A 100 -21.85 6.71 4.75
CA ILE A 100 -22.43 6.12 3.54
C ILE A 100 -21.35 5.78 2.47
N ALA A 101 -20.15 6.35 2.57
CA ALA A 101 -19.09 6.20 1.57
C ALA A 101 -18.38 4.84 1.59
N PHE A 102 -18.49 4.09 2.69
CA PHE A 102 -17.86 2.78 2.83
C PHE A 102 -18.87 1.72 3.22
N PRO A 103 -18.82 0.52 2.61
CA PRO A 103 -19.65 -0.60 3.03
C PRO A 103 -19.32 -0.97 4.48
N CYS A 104 -20.35 -1.00 5.34
CA CYS A 104 -20.22 -1.49 6.70
C CYS A 104 -20.11 -3.02 6.70
N LEU A 105 -19.27 -3.55 7.59
CA LEU A 105 -19.20 -4.98 7.84
C LEU A 105 -20.51 -5.47 8.44
N LYS A 106 -21.07 -6.55 7.88
CA LYS A 106 -22.24 -7.21 8.46
C LYS A 106 -21.87 -7.91 9.76
N ASP A 107 -22.83 -8.08 10.65
CA ASP A 107 -22.62 -8.78 11.93
C ASP A 107 -22.10 -10.21 11.74
N GLU A 108 -22.54 -10.91 10.69
CA GLU A 108 -22.04 -12.24 10.33
C GLU A 108 -20.53 -12.25 10.06
N ASP A 109 -20.03 -11.24 9.32
CA ASP A 109 -18.62 -11.09 9.01
C ASP A 109 -17.80 -10.72 10.25
N LEU A 110 -18.36 -9.84 11.09
CA LEU A 110 -17.75 -9.45 12.35
C LEU A 110 -17.61 -10.67 13.28
N ASN A 111 -18.68 -11.47 13.41
CA ASN A 111 -18.71 -12.69 14.20
C ASN A 111 -17.71 -13.73 13.67
N PHE A 112 -17.59 -13.86 12.34
CA PHE A 112 -16.58 -14.72 11.73
C PHE A 112 -15.15 -14.27 12.05
N LEU A 113 -14.84 -12.98 11.92
CA LEU A 113 -13.51 -12.44 12.19
C LEU A 113 -13.12 -12.58 13.67
N ASN A 114 -14.08 -12.38 14.58
CA ASN A 114 -13.91 -12.43 16.03
C ASN A 114 -13.92 -13.85 16.63
N ARG A 115 -14.19 -14.89 15.84
CA ARG A 115 -14.24 -16.26 16.37
C ARG A 115 -12.88 -16.66 16.98
N PRO A 116 -12.84 -17.47 18.06
CA PRO A 116 -11.58 -17.96 18.61
C PRO A 116 -10.73 -18.71 17.55
N VAL A 117 -9.41 -18.57 17.61
CA VAL A 117 -8.49 -19.32 16.75
C VAL A 117 -8.31 -20.75 17.29
N SER A 118 -8.47 -21.77 16.45
CA SER A 118 -8.31 -23.18 16.84
C SER A 118 -6.88 -23.69 16.63
N ASN A 119 -6.52 -24.79 17.30
CA ASN A 119 -5.19 -25.41 17.12
C ASN A 119 -4.99 -25.92 15.70
N GLU A 120 -6.06 -26.43 15.09
CA GLU A 120 -6.10 -26.94 13.73
C GLU A 120 -5.86 -25.81 12.73
N GLU A 121 -6.51 -24.65 12.91
CA GLU A 121 -6.28 -23.46 12.08
C GLU A 121 -4.81 -23.03 12.15
N ILE A 122 -4.23 -22.98 13.35
CA ILE A 122 -2.82 -22.62 13.57
C ILE A 122 -1.90 -23.61 12.85
N LYS A 123 -2.12 -24.91 13.06
CA LYS A 123 -1.30 -25.96 12.45
C LYS A 123 -1.37 -25.90 10.93
N VAL A 124 -2.57 -25.83 10.35
CA VAL A 124 -2.75 -25.75 8.89
C VAL A 124 -2.01 -24.55 8.31
N VAL A 125 -2.11 -23.37 8.93
CA VAL A 125 -1.46 -22.15 8.44
C VAL A 125 0.07 -22.27 8.51
N LEU A 126 0.59 -22.83 9.60
CA LEU A 126 2.03 -23.05 9.79
C LEU A 126 2.60 -24.07 8.80
N PHE A 127 1.91 -25.19 8.59
CA PHE A 127 2.34 -26.23 7.66
C PHE A 127 2.20 -25.80 6.19
N TYR A 128 1.33 -24.84 5.90
CA TYR A 128 1.25 -24.17 4.60
C TYR A 128 2.37 -23.13 4.37
N MET A 129 3.22 -22.85 5.35
CA MET A 129 4.39 -21.99 5.15
C MET A 129 5.50 -22.74 4.43
N ALA A 130 6.14 -22.07 3.47
CA ALA A 130 7.32 -22.62 2.80
C ALA A 130 8.43 -22.88 3.85
N PRO A 131 8.97 -24.12 3.94
CA PRO A 131 9.81 -24.52 5.07
C PRO A 131 11.13 -23.74 5.19
N LEU A 132 11.78 -23.45 4.06
CA LEU A 132 13.12 -22.87 3.96
C LEU A 132 13.11 -21.46 3.35
N LYS A 133 12.37 -20.55 3.98
CA LYS A 133 12.47 -19.10 3.67
C LYS A 133 13.53 -18.42 4.53
N ALA A 134 13.95 -17.24 4.11
CA ALA A 134 14.87 -16.38 4.87
C ALA A 134 14.43 -16.22 6.33
N LEU A 135 15.42 -16.33 7.23
CA LEU A 135 15.27 -16.27 8.67
C LEU A 135 14.86 -14.87 9.13
N GLY A 136 14.04 -14.81 10.19
CA GLY A 136 13.81 -13.57 10.91
C GLY A 136 14.96 -13.24 11.86
N SER A 137 14.75 -12.23 12.70
CA SER A 137 15.63 -11.90 13.83
C SER A 137 15.83 -13.05 14.83
N ASP A 138 14.89 -14.00 14.86
CA ASP A 138 14.89 -15.16 15.76
C ASP A 138 15.75 -16.34 15.27
N GLY A 139 16.20 -16.34 14.02
CA GLY A 139 17.07 -17.39 13.49
C GLY A 139 16.38 -18.76 13.29
N PHE A 140 15.05 -18.85 13.40
CA PHE A 140 14.31 -20.10 13.17
C PHE A 140 13.57 -20.14 11.83
N HIS A 141 13.69 -21.26 11.10
CA HIS A 141 12.91 -21.54 9.90
C HIS A 141 11.52 -22.09 10.24
N ALA A 142 10.56 -21.98 9.30
CA ALA A 142 9.27 -22.65 9.44
C ALA A 142 9.44 -24.18 9.55
N LEU A 143 10.47 -24.74 8.88
CA LEU A 143 10.83 -26.15 8.97
C LEU A 143 11.10 -26.62 10.40
N PHE A 144 11.68 -25.78 11.26
CA PHE A 144 11.92 -26.13 12.66
C PHE A 144 10.58 -26.43 13.36
N TYR A 145 9.61 -25.52 13.26
CA TYR A 145 8.30 -25.70 13.88
C TYR A 145 7.48 -26.84 13.25
N GLN A 146 7.62 -27.06 11.95
CA GLN A 146 6.95 -28.15 11.23
C GLN A 146 7.50 -29.52 11.64
N SER A 147 8.83 -29.65 11.75
CA SER A 147 9.50 -30.91 12.10
C SER A 147 9.40 -31.22 13.60
N GLN A 148 9.43 -30.19 14.47
CA GLN A 148 9.38 -30.36 15.92
C GLN A 148 7.97 -30.12 16.48
N TRP A 149 6.93 -30.21 15.65
CA TRP A 149 5.55 -29.85 16.02
C TRP A 149 5.06 -30.60 17.27
N ASP A 150 5.43 -31.86 17.43
CA ASP A 150 5.02 -32.68 18.57
C ASP A 150 5.61 -32.17 19.90
N HIS A 151 6.72 -31.43 19.85
CA HIS A 151 7.36 -30.81 21.01
C HIS A 151 6.92 -29.36 21.23
N VAL A 152 6.89 -28.55 20.16
CA VAL A 152 6.66 -27.09 20.28
C VAL A 152 5.22 -26.67 19.99
N GLY A 153 4.42 -27.53 19.37
CA GLY A 153 3.11 -27.18 18.82
C GLY A 153 2.13 -26.70 19.88
N THR A 154 2.12 -27.31 21.07
CA THR A 154 1.28 -26.87 22.19
C THR A 154 1.64 -25.46 22.64
N SER A 155 2.93 -25.16 22.81
CA SER A 155 3.41 -23.84 23.22
C SER A 155 3.10 -22.79 22.15
N VAL A 156 3.31 -23.10 20.88
CA VAL A 156 2.96 -22.22 19.75
C VAL A 156 1.45 -21.94 19.74
N CYS A 157 0.62 -22.97 19.88
CA CYS A 157 -0.84 -22.80 19.89
C CYS A 157 -1.31 -21.92 21.06
N THR A 158 -0.78 -22.16 22.26
CA THR A 158 -1.10 -21.37 23.44
C THR A 158 -0.71 -19.91 23.24
N TRP A 159 0.53 -19.65 22.81
CA TRP A 159 1.02 -18.30 22.58
C TRP A 159 0.19 -17.56 21.53
N VAL A 160 -0.11 -18.19 20.38
CA VAL A 160 -0.95 -17.57 19.34
C VAL A 160 -2.33 -17.24 19.90
N LYS A 161 -2.97 -18.17 20.62
CA LYS A 161 -4.29 -17.94 21.22
C LYS A 161 -4.29 -16.79 22.23
N GLU A 162 -3.24 -16.64 23.02
CA GLU A 162 -3.10 -15.51 23.93
C GLU A 162 -3.01 -14.17 23.18
N VAL A 163 -2.25 -14.13 22.08
CA VAL A 163 -2.15 -12.93 21.23
C VAL A 163 -3.52 -12.54 20.69
N PHE A 164 -4.31 -13.50 20.20
CA PHE A 164 -5.68 -13.25 19.74
C PHE A 164 -6.66 -12.88 20.87
N LYS A 165 -6.33 -13.16 22.14
CA LYS A 165 -7.07 -12.69 23.32
C LYS A 165 -6.62 -11.29 23.79
N GLY A 166 -5.67 -10.67 23.10
CA GLY A 166 -5.19 -9.32 23.42
C GLY A 166 -3.84 -9.26 24.15
N LYS A 167 -3.13 -10.38 24.30
CA LYS A 167 -1.73 -10.35 24.75
C LYS A 167 -0.88 -9.65 23.69
N ASN A 168 -0.02 -8.73 24.11
CA ASN A 168 0.93 -8.10 23.20
C ASN A 168 1.93 -9.12 22.65
N ILE A 169 2.33 -8.95 21.38
CA ILE A 169 3.44 -9.70 20.80
C ILE A 169 4.74 -9.15 21.41
N ASP A 170 5.59 -10.05 21.91
CA ASP A 170 6.88 -9.70 22.50
C ASP A 170 7.71 -8.85 21.52
N SER A 171 8.37 -7.79 22.02
CA SER A 171 9.12 -6.84 21.19
C SER A 171 10.14 -7.52 20.29
N ASP A 172 10.80 -8.56 20.80
CA ASP A 172 11.84 -9.28 20.09
C ASP A 172 11.30 -10.07 18.88
N LEU A 173 10.06 -10.53 18.96
CA LEU A 173 9.37 -11.22 17.86
C LEU A 173 8.81 -10.25 16.81
N ASN A 174 8.55 -9.00 17.21
CA ASN A 174 8.09 -7.91 16.36
C ASN A 174 9.25 -7.15 15.67
N ASN A 175 10.49 -7.39 16.08
CA ASN A 175 11.67 -6.85 15.40
C ASN A 175 11.77 -7.43 13.99
N SER A 176 12.04 -6.56 13.02
CA SER A 176 12.23 -6.93 11.62
C SER A 176 13.61 -6.54 11.15
N LEU A 177 14.36 -7.49 10.58
CA LEU A 177 15.61 -7.20 9.91
C LEU A 177 15.33 -6.65 8.51
N ILE A 178 15.72 -5.41 8.24
CA ILE A 178 15.61 -4.83 6.91
C ILE A 178 16.82 -5.26 6.10
N VAL A 179 16.58 -6.03 5.05
CA VAL A 179 17.60 -6.47 4.10
C VAL A 179 17.37 -5.76 2.77
N LEU A 180 18.43 -5.19 2.21
CA LEU A 180 18.40 -4.52 0.90
C LEU A 180 18.80 -5.50 -0.19
N ILE A 181 17.84 -5.87 -1.05
CA ILE A 181 18.10 -6.75 -2.19
C ILE A 181 18.36 -5.89 -3.44
N PRO A 182 19.53 -6.02 -4.09
CA PRO A 182 19.85 -5.22 -5.27
C PRO A 182 18.90 -5.52 -6.43
N GLN A 183 18.41 -4.50 -7.11
CA GLN A 183 17.55 -4.64 -8.31
C GLN A 183 18.37 -4.89 -9.57
N THR A 184 19.58 -4.35 -9.61
CA THR A 184 20.51 -4.38 -10.76
C THR A 184 21.85 -4.97 -10.33
N GLN A 185 22.70 -5.34 -11.29
CA GLN A 185 24.00 -5.98 -11.01
C GLN A 185 24.99 -5.07 -10.28
N SER A 186 24.83 -3.75 -10.37
CA SER A 186 25.74 -2.77 -9.75
C SER A 186 24.96 -1.56 -9.27
N PRO A 187 24.25 -1.67 -8.14
CA PRO A 187 23.46 -0.57 -7.60
C PRO A 187 24.39 0.51 -7.01
N MET A 188 24.21 1.75 -7.46
CA MET A 188 24.94 2.94 -7.02
C MET A 188 24.09 3.85 -6.13
N GLN A 189 22.76 3.66 -6.12
CA GLN A 189 21.82 4.48 -5.37
C GLN A 189 20.84 3.62 -4.55
N PHE A 190 20.37 4.14 -3.42
CA PHE A 190 19.39 3.46 -2.56
C PHE A 190 18.07 3.11 -3.28
N SER A 191 17.68 3.89 -4.29
CA SER A 191 16.51 3.62 -5.14
C SER A 191 16.60 2.32 -5.95
N GLN A 192 17.82 1.77 -6.10
CA GLN A 192 18.11 0.52 -6.83
C GLN A 192 18.16 -0.70 -5.91
N PHE A 193 17.58 -0.61 -4.71
CA PHE A 193 17.39 -1.73 -3.80
C PHE A 193 15.91 -1.93 -3.49
N TRP A 194 15.48 -3.19 -3.39
CA TRP A 194 14.21 -3.56 -2.76
C TRP A 194 14.45 -3.77 -1.26
N PRO A 195 13.89 -2.93 -0.38
CA PRO A 195 13.88 -3.25 1.03
C PRO A 195 12.94 -4.43 1.28
N THR A 196 13.44 -5.46 1.95
CA THR A 196 12.62 -6.57 2.46
C THR A 196 12.76 -6.67 3.96
N SER A 197 11.64 -6.83 4.66
CA SER A 197 11.60 -6.99 6.11
C SER A 197 11.52 -8.48 6.46
N LEU A 198 12.54 -8.98 7.15
CA LEU A 198 12.57 -10.35 7.65
C LEU A 198 12.13 -10.36 9.12
N CYS A 199 10.91 -10.83 9.37
CA CYS A 199 10.35 -11.03 10.71
C CYS A 199 10.29 -12.51 11.11
N SER A 200 10.11 -12.76 12.41
CA SER A 200 10.02 -14.11 12.99
C SER A 200 8.91 -14.95 12.35
N VAL A 201 9.08 -16.27 12.33
CA VAL A 201 8.07 -17.19 11.77
C VAL A 201 6.77 -17.12 12.56
N ILE A 202 6.87 -17.00 13.88
CA ILE A 202 5.74 -16.95 14.80
C ILE A 202 4.96 -15.63 14.63
N TYR A 203 5.64 -14.50 14.39
CA TYR A 203 4.96 -13.27 13.98
C TYR A 203 4.23 -13.43 12.64
N LYS A 204 4.91 -14.00 11.63
CA LYS A 204 4.31 -14.28 10.32
C LYS A 204 3.09 -15.19 10.44
N LEU A 205 3.08 -16.10 11.41
CA LEU A 205 1.95 -17.01 11.67
C LEU A 205 0.71 -16.25 12.09
N VAL A 206 0.83 -15.36 13.09
CA VAL A 206 -0.29 -14.51 13.54
C VAL A 206 -0.81 -13.67 12.38
N MET A 207 0.09 -12.98 11.67
CA MET A 207 -0.30 -12.11 10.55
C MET A 207 -0.95 -12.88 9.41
N LYS A 208 -0.49 -14.10 9.13
CA LYS A 208 -1.08 -14.96 8.08
C LYS A 208 -2.47 -15.48 8.48
N ILE A 209 -2.72 -15.79 9.76
CA ILE A 209 -4.06 -16.14 10.24
C ILE A 209 -5.01 -14.95 10.06
N ILE A 210 -4.60 -13.75 10.48
CA ILE A 210 -5.39 -12.51 10.31
C ILE A 210 -5.69 -12.27 8.83
N ALA A 211 -4.65 -12.29 7.99
CA ALA A 211 -4.80 -12.07 6.55
C ALA A 211 -5.73 -13.09 5.91
N ASN A 212 -5.62 -14.38 6.27
CA ASN A 212 -6.49 -15.42 5.74
C ASN A 212 -7.98 -15.20 6.12
N ARG A 213 -8.26 -14.75 7.34
CA ARG A 213 -9.63 -14.44 7.77
C ARG A 213 -10.17 -13.19 7.08
N VAL A 214 -9.40 -12.11 7.04
CA VAL A 214 -9.78 -10.87 6.36
C VAL A 214 -10.03 -11.10 4.86
N LYS A 215 -9.22 -11.95 4.23
CA LYS A 215 -9.34 -12.31 2.81
C LYS A 215 -10.72 -12.87 2.44
N VAL A 216 -11.40 -13.57 3.35
CA VAL A 216 -12.76 -14.10 3.13
C VAL A 216 -13.81 -12.98 3.06
N VAL A 217 -13.55 -11.89 3.78
CA VAL A 217 -14.47 -10.75 3.91
C VAL A 217 -14.17 -9.63 2.90
N PHE A 218 -12.92 -9.53 2.47
CA PHE A 218 -12.40 -8.52 1.54
C PHE A 218 -13.29 -8.24 0.32
N PRO A 219 -13.82 -9.26 -0.41
CA PRO A 219 -14.65 -9.01 -1.59
C PRO A 219 -15.94 -8.25 -1.31
N ARG A 220 -16.42 -8.22 -0.06
CA ARG A 220 -17.66 -7.53 0.35
C ARG A 220 -17.43 -6.08 0.75
N ILE A 221 -16.19 -5.72 1.10
CA ILE A 221 -15.81 -4.39 1.59
C ILE A 221 -15.16 -3.56 0.49
N LEU A 222 -14.45 -4.22 -0.43
CA LEU A 222 -13.75 -3.51 -1.50
C LEU A 222 -14.68 -3.10 -2.62
N ALA A 223 -14.51 -1.86 -3.06
CA ALA A 223 -15.18 -1.35 -4.24
C ALA A 223 -14.78 -2.17 -5.49
N PRO A 224 -15.67 -2.29 -6.49
CA PRO A 224 -15.45 -3.16 -7.65
C PRO A 224 -14.22 -2.75 -8.50
N ASP A 225 -13.81 -1.50 -8.43
CA ASP A 225 -12.64 -0.89 -9.08
C ASP A 225 -11.29 -1.19 -8.39
N GLN A 226 -11.30 -1.83 -7.22
CA GLN A 226 -10.06 -2.24 -6.54
C GLN A 226 -9.62 -3.63 -7.03
N VAL A 227 -8.62 -3.67 -7.92
CA VAL A 227 -8.11 -4.92 -8.52
C VAL A 227 -6.91 -5.53 -7.80
N GLY A 228 -6.18 -4.75 -7.00
CA GLY A 228 -4.97 -5.22 -6.32
C GLY A 228 -5.27 -6.15 -5.16
N PHE A 229 -4.60 -7.31 -5.10
CA PHE A 229 -4.61 -8.23 -3.95
C PHE A 229 -5.96 -8.87 -3.62
N VAL A 230 -6.90 -8.89 -4.57
CA VAL A 230 -8.20 -9.60 -4.46
C VAL A 230 -8.16 -10.87 -5.31
N VAL A 231 -8.59 -12.00 -4.72
CA VAL A 231 -8.67 -13.25 -5.49
C VAL A 231 -9.70 -13.11 -6.61
N GLY A 232 -9.29 -13.46 -7.83
CA GLY A 232 -10.16 -13.41 -9.00
C GLY A 232 -10.23 -12.06 -9.72
N ARG A 233 -9.48 -11.04 -9.27
CA ARG A 233 -9.34 -9.76 -9.99
C ARG A 233 -7.93 -9.67 -10.58
N ASN A 234 -7.81 -9.39 -11.88
CA ASN A 234 -6.54 -9.19 -12.53
C ASN A 234 -6.22 -7.69 -12.61
N ILE A 235 -4.96 -7.31 -12.47
CA ILE A 235 -4.51 -5.92 -12.66
C ILE A 235 -4.86 -5.40 -14.07
N ILE A 236 -4.98 -6.29 -15.05
CA ILE A 236 -5.38 -6.00 -16.44
C ILE A 236 -6.84 -5.52 -16.50
N ASP A 237 -7.73 -5.96 -15.60
CA ASP A 237 -9.16 -5.62 -15.62
C ASP A 237 -9.42 -4.13 -15.32
N ASN A 238 -8.43 -3.41 -14.77
CA ASN A 238 -8.54 -1.98 -14.45
C ASN A 238 -8.06 -1.03 -15.56
N ILE A 239 -7.59 -1.53 -16.70
CA ILE A 239 -7.17 -0.67 -17.81
C ILE A 239 -8.36 0.10 -18.41
N ILE A 240 -9.58 -0.39 -18.21
CA ILE A 240 -10.80 0.10 -18.88
C ILE A 240 -11.48 1.28 -18.15
N ILE A 241 -11.11 1.59 -16.90
CA ILE A 241 -11.80 2.62 -16.08
C ILE A 241 -10.99 3.94 -15.96
N ALA A 242 -9.85 4.07 -16.63
CA ALA A 242 -8.97 5.25 -16.55
C ALA A 242 -9.30 6.37 -17.54
#